data_AF-A0A7C3N7E6-F1
#
_entry.id   AF-A0A7C3N7E6-F1
#
_cell.length_a   1.000
_cell.length_b   1.000
_cell.length_c   1.000
_cell.angle_alpha   90.00
_cell.angle_beta   90.00
_cell.angle_gamma   90.00
#
_symmetry.space_group_name_H-M   'P 1'
#
loop_
_entity.id
_entity.type
_entity.pdbx_description
1 polymer ?
#
loop_
_entity_poly.entity_id
_entity_poly.type
_entity_poly.pdbx_seq_one_letter_code
_entity_poly.pdbx_strand_id
1 'polypeptide(L)'
;MAVLNRGEVWRRTYACWMGKNAGGTLGAPVEGQPGPHNFDWYPKLQEGGIPNDDLEMQLVWFDAVKRANWQINAQVLAQAWLTHIGYNWNEYGFAKRNLRWGLLPPLSGVYDNDFWNDCMGSPIRSEIWACLAPASPRIAVRFAFEDAIVDHAGGEGVWGEMFNAALESIVFVKQNLDEAVGLALGFIPPDCQIARA
;
A
#
# COMPACT_ATOMS: atom_id res chain seq x y z
N MET A 1 1.67 -18.98 17.43
CA MET A 1 2.44 -17.71 17.42
C MET A 1 3.74 -18.01 16.70
N ALA A 2 4.04 -17.34 15.59
CA ALA A 2 5.30 -17.57 14.89
C ALA A 2 6.46 -16.91 15.65
N VAL A 3 7.60 -17.59 15.75
CA VAL A 3 8.81 -17.02 16.35
C VAL A 3 9.70 -16.52 15.23
N LEU A 4 9.92 -15.20 15.19
CA LEU A 4 10.72 -14.55 14.16
C LEU A 4 12.11 -14.20 14.70
N ASN A 5 13.14 -14.57 13.95
CA ASN A 5 14.50 -14.13 14.21
C ASN A 5 14.66 -12.65 13.82
N ARG A 6 15.25 -11.81 14.69
CA ARG A 6 15.44 -10.38 14.42
C ARG A 6 16.20 -10.10 13.11
N GLY A 7 17.23 -10.88 12.81
CA GLY A 7 17.99 -10.78 11.56
C GLY A 7 17.17 -11.21 10.33
N GLU A 8 16.27 -12.19 10.49
CA GLU A 8 15.31 -12.56 9.44
C GLU A 8 14.32 -11.43 9.17
N VAL A 9 13.73 -10.85 10.22
CA VAL A 9 12.82 -9.70 10.10
C VAL A 9 13.53 -8.54 9.41
N TRP A 10 14.72 -8.17 9.88
CA TRP A 10 15.49 -7.09 9.26
C TRP A 10 15.76 -7.34 7.78
N ARG A 11 16.23 -8.55 7.42
CA ARG A 11 16.55 -8.89 6.03
C ARG A 11 15.31 -8.85 5.14
N ARG A 12 14.17 -9.36 5.61
CA ARG A 12 12.91 -9.35 4.84
C ARG A 12 12.32 -7.95 4.70
N THR A 13 12.30 -7.17 5.78
CA THR A 13 11.88 -5.76 5.72
C THR A 13 12.78 -4.95 4.78
N TYR A 14 14.10 -5.15 4.85
CA TYR A 14 15.04 -4.50 3.94
C TYR A 14 14.82 -4.94 2.49
N ALA A 15 14.63 -6.23 2.24
CA ALA A 15 14.34 -6.74 0.90
C ALA A 15 13.01 -6.20 0.35
N CYS A 16 11.97 -6.08 1.20
CA CYS A 16 10.69 -5.49 0.85
C CYS A 16 10.87 -4.03 0.40
N TRP A 17 11.55 -3.22 1.22
CA TRP A 17 11.86 -1.83 0.92
C TRP A 17 12.65 -1.66 -0.38
N MET A 18 13.70 -2.47 -0.56
CA MET A 18 14.52 -2.44 -1.78
C MET A 18 13.75 -2.92 -3.01
N GLY A 19 12.89 -3.94 -2.86
CA GLY A 19 12.03 -4.43 -3.93
C GLY A 19 11.07 -3.34 -4.41
N LYS A 20 10.46 -2.60 -3.48
CA LYS A 20 9.58 -1.48 -3.81
C LYS A 20 10.32 -0.36 -4.54
N ASN A 21 11.46 0.06 -4.02
CA ASN A 21 12.29 1.08 -4.64
C ASN A 21 12.77 0.68 -6.05
N ALA A 22 13.16 -0.60 -6.22
CA ALA A 22 13.51 -1.14 -7.52
C ALA A 22 12.30 -1.10 -8.47
N GLY A 23 11.14 -1.61 -8.05
CA GLY A 23 9.90 -1.58 -8.85
C GLY A 23 9.55 -0.19 -9.37
N GLY A 24 9.51 0.81 -8.48
CA GLY A 24 9.22 2.19 -8.85
C GLY A 24 10.28 2.79 -9.79
N THR A 25 11.57 2.60 -9.49
CA THR A 25 12.68 3.09 -10.34
C THR A 25 12.65 2.50 -11.75
N LEU A 26 12.25 1.24 -11.86
CA LEU A 26 12.23 0.49 -13.10
C LEU A 26 10.95 0.74 -13.92
N GLY A 27 9.83 0.98 -13.25
CA GLY A 27 8.52 1.23 -13.87
C GLY A 27 8.31 2.69 -14.29
N ALA A 28 8.77 3.66 -13.49
CA ALA A 28 8.52 5.09 -13.72
C ALA A 28 8.88 5.59 -15.15
N PRO A 29 9.99 5.16 -15.79
CA PRO A 29 10.33 5.63 -17.13
C PRO A 29 9.32 5.24 -18.23
N VAL A 30 8.46 4.25 -18.00
CA VAL A 30 7.45 3.78 -18.95
C VAL A 30 6.02 4.02 -18.49
N GLU A 31 5.84 4.71 -17.36
CA GLU A 31 4.52 5.04 -16.84
C GLU A 31 3.69 5.82 -17.88
N GLY A 32 2.45 5.40 -18.09
CA GLY A 32 1.53 5.99 -19.08
C GLY A 32 1.85 5.70 -20.55
N GLN A 33 2.89 4.90 -20.85
CA GLN A 33 3.22 4.52 -22.23
C GLN A 33 2.41 3.28 -22.65
N PRO A 34 1.96 3.21 -23.92
CA PRO A 34 1.25 2.02 -24.41
C PRO A 34 2.19 0.82 -24.48
N GLY A 35 1.74 -0.31 -23.94
CA GLY A 35 2.43 -1.59 -24.02
C GLY A 35 2.07 -2.41 -25.27
N PRO A 36 2.63 -3.64 -25.41
CA PRO A 36 3.62 -4.22 -24.51
C PRO A 36 4.99 -3.57 -24.67
N HIS A 37 5.67 -3.35 -23.55
CA HIS A 37 7.07 -2.92 -23.56
C HIS A 37 7.98 -4.12 -23.76
N ASN A 38 8.88 -4.07 -24.74
CA ASN A 38 9.84 -5.13 -24.99
C ASN A 38 11.13 -4.84 -24.19
N PHE A 39 11.22 -5.37 -22.97
CA PHE A 39 12.40 -5.23 -22.12
C PHE A 39 13.28 -6.47 -22.20
N ASP A 40 14.51 -6.32 -22.71
CA ASP A 40 15.54 -7.36 -22.64
C ASP A 40 16.45 -7.19 -21.39
N TRP A 41 16.58 -5.94 -20.92
CA TRP A 41 17.29 -5.50 -19.72
C TRP A 41 16.93 -4.02 -19.45
N TYR A 42 17.18 -3.49 -18.26
CA TYR A 42 17.00 -2.05 -17.97
C TYR A 42 18.19 -1.24 -18.52
N PRO A 43 18.01 -0.46 -19.59
CA PRO A 43 19.13 0.12 -20.33
C PRO A 43 19.93 1.15 -19.54
N LYS A 44 19.32 1.77 -18.50
CA LYS A 44 19.99 2.73 -17.61
C LYS A 44 19.34 2.73 -16.23
N LEU A 45 20.04 2.20 -15.23
CA LEU A 45 19.67 2.37 -13.82
C LEU A 45 20.19 3.72 -13.33
N GLN A 46 19.31 4.59 -12.86
CA GLN A 46 19.73 5.82 -12.20
C GLN A 46 20.18 5.49 -10.76
N GLU A 47 21.36 5.98 -10.38
CA GLU A 47 21.84 5.88 -9.01
C GLU A 47 20.93 6.69 -8.08
N GLY A 48 20.59 6.14 -6.92
CA GLY A 48 19.73 6.79 -5.92
C GLY A 48 18.22 6.56 -6.09
N GLY A 49 17.79 5.88 -7.17
CA GLY A 49 16.38 5.64 -7.47
C GLY A 49 15.64 6.89 -7.94
N ILE A 50 14.36 6.74 -8.32
CA ILE A 50 13.52 7.86 -8.78
C ILE A 50 12.45 8.13 -7.70
N PRO A 51 12.23 9.41 -7.31
CA PRO A 51 11.10 9.82 -6.48
C PRO A 51 9.77 9.27 -7.01
N ASN A 52 9.03 8.54 -6.18
CA ASN A 52 7.72 7.98 -6.52
C ASN A 52 6.83 7.95 -5.28
N ASP A 53 5.55 8.19 -5.48
CA ASP A 53 4.55 8.19 -4.42
C ASP A 53 4.41 6.81 -3.77
N ASP A 54 4.59 5.73 -4.53
CA ASP A 54 4.49 4.36 -4.03
C ASP A 54 5.42 4.11 -2.83
N LEU A 55 6.62 4.69 -2.81
CA LEU A 55 7.63 4.53 -1.75
C LEU A 55 7.61 5.68 -0.75
N GLU A 56 7.48 6.92 -1.21
CA GLU A 56 7.63 8.11 -0.35
C GLU A 56 6.46 8.24 0.64
N MET A 57 5.25 7.91 0.22
CA MET A 57 4.06 7.99 1.09
C MET A 57 4.16 7.00 2.26
N GLN A 58 4.83 5.86 2.06
CA GLN A 58 5.07 4.88 3.13
C GLN A 58 5.92 5.43 4.27
N LEU A 59 6.82 6.39 4.00
CA LEU A 59 7.60 7.07 5.05
C LEU A 59 6.73 7.99 5.91
N VAL A 60 5.70 8.61 5.31
CA VAL A 60 4.72 9.41 6.04
C VAL A 60 3.92 8.52 6.99
N TRP A 61 3.53 7.32 6.55
CA TRP A 61 2.88 6.32 7.40
C TRP A 61 3.76 5.86 8.55
N PHE A 62 5.02 5.60 8.29
CA PHE A 62 5.97 5.26 9.34
C PHE A 62 6.10 6.38 10.39
N ASP A 63 6.18 7.65 9.96
CA ASP A 63 6.21 8.78 10.89
C ASP A 63 4.89 8.94 11.66
N ALA A 64 3.74 8.76 11.01
CA ALA A 64 2.43 8.81 11.64
C ALA A 64 2.27 7.73 12.73
N VAL A 65 2.68 6.50 12.45
CA VAL A 65 2.70 5.38 13.42
C VAL A 65 3.52 5.74 14.67
N LYS A 66 4.71 6.32 14.46
CA LYS A 66 5.60 6.74 15.56
C LYS A 66 4.98 7.84 16.41
N ARG A 67 4.41 8.88 15.77
CA ARG A 67 3.77 10.00 16.47
C ARG A 67 2.52 9.59 17.24
N ALA A 68 1.75 8.66 16.68
CA ALA A 68 0.55 8.13 17.31
C ALA A 68 0.82 7.01 18.33
N ASN A 69 2.09 6.64 18.56
CA ASN A 69 2.47 5.53 19.44
C ASN A 69 1.65 4.26 19.17
N TRP A 70 1.61 3.84 17.89
CA TRP A 70 0.84 2.68 17.40
C TRP A 70 -0.70 2.80 17.49
N GLN A 71 -1.25 3.94 17.91
CA GLN A 71 -2.69 4.21 17.89
C GLN A 71 -3.12 4.85 16.57
N ILE A 72 -2.94 4.11 15.48
CA ILE A 72 -3.31 4.54 14.12
C ILE A 72 -4.75 4.15 13.78
N ASN A 73 -5.44 5.09 13.15
CA ASN A 73 -6.72 4.93 12.47
C ASN A 73 -6.75 5.91 11.27
N ALA A 74 -7.81 5.85 10.47
CA ALA A 74 -7.97 6.67 9.29
C ALA A 74 -7.96 8.17 9.57
N GLN A 75 -8.38 8.61 10.76
CA GLN A 75 -8.33 10.04 11.13
C GLN A 75 -6.89 10.52 11.35
N VAL A 76 -6.06 9.71 12.01
CA VAL A 76 -4.62 9.99 12.17
C VAL A 76 -3.93 10.03 10.81
N LEU A 77 -4.24 9.07 9.93
CA LEU A 77 -3.65 8.99 8.60
C LEU A 77 -4.14 10.12 7.69
N ALA A 78 -5.41 10.50 7.75
CA ALA A 78 -5.95 11.66 7.05
C ALA A 78 -5.28 12.98 7.49
N GLN A 79 -4.96 13.14 8.77
CA GLN A 79 -4.23 14.30 9.24
C GLN A 79 -2.80 14.32 8.68
N ALA A 80 -2.10 13.18 8.72
CA ALA A 80 -0.78 13.03 8.10
C ALA A 80 -0.84 13.30 6.58
N TRP A 81 -1.90 12.85 5.92
CA TRP A 81 -2.18 13.11 4.50
C TRP A 81 -2.24 14.60 4.18
N LEU A 82 -3.06 15.35 4.91
CA LEU A 82 -3.20 16.80 4.74
C LEU A 82 -1.92 17.57 5.04
N THR A 83 -1.05 17.02 5.91
CA THR A 83 0.14 17.72 6.40
C THR A 83 1.36 17.46 5.51
N HIS A 84 1.52 16.24 5.01
CA HIS A 84 2.77 15.78 4.41
C HIS A 84 2.65 15.37 2.95
N ILE A 85 1.47 14.95 2.48
CA ILE A 85 1.31 14.43 1.13
C ILE A 85 1.09 15.59 0.16
N GLY A 86 2.09 15.84 -0.69
CA GLY A 86 2.03 16.86 -1.74
C GLY A 86 1.27 16.43 -3.00
N TYR A 87 1.25 15.11 -3.28
CA TYR A 87 0.65 14.52 -4.48
C TYR A 87 -0.86 14.73 -4.55
N ASN A 88 -1.37 15.03 -5.75
CA ASN A 88 -2.80 15.25 -6.02
C ASN A 88 -3.26 14.52 -7.30
N TRP A 89 -2.56 13.44 -7.67
CA TRP A 89 -2.97 12.60 -8.79
C TRP A 89 -4.33 11.99 -8.47
N ASN A 90 -5.23 11.98 -9.45
CA ASN A 90 -6.43 11.15 -9.45
C ASN A 90 -7.18 11.16 -8.09
N GLU A 91 -7.39 10.00 -7.48
CA GLU A 91 -8.05 9.79 -6.18
C GLU A 91 -7.45 10.59 -5.03
N TYR A 92 -6.12 10.78 -4.99
CA TYR A 92 -5.48 11.56 -3.94
C TYR A 92 -5.94 13.02 -3.94
N GLY A 93 -6.16 13.57 -5.13
CA GLY A 93 -6.66 14.94 -5.31
C GLY A 93 -8.10 15.09 -4.80
N PHE A 94 -8.96 14.14 -5.16
CA PHE A 94 -10.35 14.08 -4.68
C PHE A 94 -10.40 13.93 -3.16
N ALA A 95 -9.67 12.96 -2.62
CA ALA A 95 -9.56 12.70 -1.19
C ALA A 95 -9.13 13.94 -0.41
N LYS A 96 -8.07 14.62 -0.86
CA LYS A 96 -7.55 15.81 -0.19
C LYS A 96 -8.52 16.98 -0.23
N ARG A 97 -9.21 17.19 -1.35
CA ARG A 97 -10.28 18.20 -1.47
C ARG A 97 -11.41 17.88 -0.49
N ASN A 98 -11.85 16.64 -0.44
CA ASN A 98 -12.96 16.19 0.42
C ASN A 98 -12.60 16.31 1.91
N LEU A 99 -11.38 15.91 2.29
CA LEU A 99 -10.85 16.11 3.65
C LEU A 99 -10.84 17.61 4.04
N ARG A 100 -10.44 18.50 3.12
CA ARG A 100 -10.47 19.96 3.34
C ARG A 100 -11.90 20.52 3.45
N TRP A 101 -12.88 19.84 2.88
CA TRP A 101 -14.30 20.16 3.05
C TRP A 101 -14.91 19.55 4.33
N GLY A 102 -14.13 18.81 5.12
CA GLY A 102 -14.59 18.18 6.35
C GLY A 102 -15.26 16.82 6.15
N LEU A 103 -15.21 16.25 4.93
CA LEU A 103 -15.62 14.88 4.69
C LEU A 103 -14.51 13.96 5.18
N LEU A 104 -14.72 13.31 6.31
CA LEU A 104 -13.77 12.38 6.91
C LEU A 104 -13.84 10.99 6.24
N PRO A 105 -12.79 10.15 6.36
CA PRO A 105 -12.82 8.76 5.92
C PRO A 105 -14.05 8.00 6.48
N PRO A 106 -14.71 7.13 5.70
CA PRO A 106 -14.40 6.78 4.30
C PRO A 106 -14.98 7.75 3.25
N LEU A 107 -15.77 8.76 3.65
CA LEU A 107 -16.43 9.66 2.70
C LEU A 107 -15.44 10.46 1.85
N SER A 108 -14.25 10.75 2.41
CA SER A 108 -13.18 11.40 1.68
C SER A 108 -12.80 10.67 0.39
N GLY A 109 -12.79 9.34 0.39
CA GLY A 109 -12.35 8.55 -0.75
C GLY A 109 -13.42 8.21 -1.79
N VAL A 110 -14.69 8.53 -1.55
CA VAL A 110 -15.79 8.24 -2.50
C VAL A 110 -16.49 9.47 -3.06
N TYR A 111 -16.55 10.56 -2.30
CA TYR A 111 -17.33 11.72 -2.74
C TYR A 111 -16.75 12.34 -4.01
N ASP A 112 -17.50 12.25 -5.12
CA ASP A 112 -17.08 12.75 -6.46
C ASP A 112 -15.77 12.08 -6.93
N ASN A 113 -15.55 10.81 -6.56
CA ASN A 113 -14.37 10.01 -6.92
C ASN A 113 -14.75 8.71 -7.69
N ASP A 114 -15.86 8.71 -8.42
CA ASP A 114 -16.45 7.49 -9.00
C ASP A 114 -15.54 6.77 -10.03
N PHE A 115 -14.56 7.47 -10.61
CA PHE A 115 -13.69 6.91 -11.64
C PHE A 115 -12.41 6.28 -11.08
N TRP A 116 -11.89 6.79 -9.96
CA TRP A 116 -10.60 6.36 -9.38
C TRP A 116 -10.76 5.59 -8.08
N ASN A 117 -11.98 5.35 -7.61
CA ASN A 117 -12.27 4.65 -6.35
C ASN A 117 -11.75 3.20 -6.27
N ASP A 118 -11.43 2.57 -7.40
CA ASP A 118 -10.96 1.19 -7.52
C ASP A 118 -9.56 1.11 -8.17
N CYS A 119 -8.81 2.22 -8.16
CA CYS A 119 -7.48 2.27 -8.76
C CYS A 119 -6.39 1.70 -7.81
N MET A 120 -5.13 1.81 -8.25
CA MET A 120 -3.97 1.25 -7.55
C MET A 120 -3.37 2.13 -6.45
N GLY A 121 -3.89 3.35 -6.22
CA GLY A 121 -3.27 4.33 -5.32
C GLY A 121 -3.10 3.86 -3.86
N SER A 122 -4.00 3.00 -3.37
CA SER A 122 -3.87 2.36 -2.06
C SER A 122 -3.13 1.02 -2.07
N PRO A 123 -3.39 0.11 -3.04
CA PRO A 123 -2.62 -1.13 -3.14
C PRO A 123 -1.10 -0.96 -3.22
N ILE A 124 -0.60 0.11 -3.87
CA ILE A 124 0.84 0.37 -4.05
C ILE A 124 1.56 0.84 -2.78
N ARG A 125 0.90 0.99 -1.64
CA ARG A 125 1.54 1.45 -0.39
C ARG A 125 1.40 0.46 0.77
N SER A 126 1.02 -0.77 0.46
CA SER A 126 0.73 -1.85 1.42
C SER A 126 1.96 -2.37 2.19
N GLU A 127 3.16 -2.27 1.61
CA GLU A 127 4.38 -2.92 2.11
C GLU A 127 4.77 -2.47 3.54
N ILE A 128 4.51 -1.21 3.87
CA ILE A 128 4.80 -0.66 5.19
C ILE A 128 4.00 -1.37 6.30
N TRP A 129 2.75 -1.74 6.02
CA TRP A 129 1.87 -2.38 7.00
C TRP A 129 2.33 -3.80 7.29
N ALA A 130 2.75 -4.54 6.27
CA ALA A 130 3.35 -5.86 6.43
C ALA A 130 4.69 -5.79 7.18
N CYS A 131 5.53 -4.79 6.90
CA CYS A 131 6.81 -4.61 7.58
C CYS A 131 6.66 -4.20 9.06
N LEU A 132 5.61 -3.46 9.41
CA LEU A 132 5.30 -3.11 10.80
C LEU A 132 4.60 -4.25 11.57
N ALA A 133 3.96 -5.17 10.86
CA ALA A 133 3.26 -6.31 11.44
C ALA A 133 3.68 -7.65 10.78
N PRO A 134 4.96 -8.05 10.85
CA PRO A 134 5.44 -9.27 10.21
C PRO A 134 4.83 -10.52 10.85
N ALA A 135 4.42 -11.49 10.04
CA ALA A 135 3.71 -12.70 10.46
C ALA A 135 2.43 -12.45 11.29
N SER A 136 1.88 -11.24 11.18
CA SER A 136 0.69 -10.78 11.89
C SER A 136 -0.32 -10.15 10.91
N PRO A 137 -0.82 -10.92 9.93
CA PRO A 137 -1.60 -10.39 8.81
C PRO A 137 -2.88 -9.69 9.27
N ARG A 138 -3.50 -10.12 10.38
CA ARG A 138 -4.68 -9.42 10.94
C ARG A 138 -4.39 -7.97 11.35
N ILE A 139 -3.17 -7.69 11.81
CA ILE A 139 -2.74 -6.34 12.20
C ILE A 139 -2.38 -5.55 10.93
N ALA A 140 -1.62 -6.15 10.02
CA ALA A 140 -1.26 -5.52 8.74
C ALA A 140 -2.51 -5.08 7.96
N VAL A 141 -3.48 -5.99 7.80
CA VAL A 141 -4.75 -5.73 7.11
C VAL A 141 -5.58 -4.65 7.80
N ARG A 142 -5.57 -4.61 9.14
CA ARG A 142 -6.27 -3.54 9.86
C ARG A 142 -5.66 -2.18 9.53
N PHE A 143 -4.34 -2.06 9.53
CA PHE A 143 -3.69 -0.79 9.20
C PHE A 143 -3.86 -0.42 7.73
N ALA A 144 -3.72 -1.38 6.83
CA ALA A 144 -4.01 -1.21 5.40
C ALA A 144 -5.44 -0.74 5.16
N PHE A 145 -6.44 -1.29 5.87
CA PHE A 145 -7.81 -0.81 5.76
C PHE A 145 -7.97 0.64 6.22
N GLU A 146 -7.39 0.99 7.38
CA GLU A 146 -7.44 2.36 7.91
C GLU A 146 -6.72 3.36 6.99
N ASP A 147 -5.69 2.93 6.28
CA ASP A 147 -4.99 3.70 5.26
C ASP A 147 -5.84 3.85 3.99
N ALA A 148 -6.27 2.73 3.41
CA ALA A 148 -7.00 2.69 2.15
C ALA A 148 -8.26 3.56 2.18
N ILE A 149 -8.98 3.59 3.30
CA ILE A 149 -10.23 4.38 3.37
C ILE A 149 -10.01 5.90 3.44
N VAL A 150 -8.77 6.39 3.48
CA VAL A 150 -8.49 7.82 3.46
C VAL A 150 -8.78 8.40 2.08
N ASP A 151 -8.33 7.71 1.03
CA ASP A 151 -8.45 8.13 -0.38
C ASP A 151 -9.32 7.22 -1.24
N HIS A 152 -9.68 6.04 -0.72
CA HIS A 152 -10.71 5.15 -1.23
C HIS A 152 -11.81 4.99 -0.16
N ALA A 153 -12.85 4.21 -0.41
CA ALA A 153 -13.95 4.04 0.56
C ALA A 153 -14.48 2.60 0.69
N GLY A 154 -13.91 1.69 -0.09
CA GLY A 154 -14.33 0.31 -0.29
C GLY A 154 -13.85 -0.15 -1.66
N GLY A 155 -14.37 -1.27 -2.15
CA GLY A 155 -14.06 -1.73 -3.50
C GLY A 155 -12.64 -2.27 -3.66
N GLU A 156 -12.23 -2.42 -4.92
CA GLU A 156 -11.01 -3.14 -5.30
C GLU A 156 -9.74 -2.42 -4.84
N GLY A 157 -9.76 -1.08 -4.74
CA GLY A 157 -8.61 -0.34 -4.19
C GLY A 157 -8.35 -0.75 -2.73
N VAL A 158 -9.40 -0.73 -1.88
CA VAL A 158 -9.28 -1.15 -0.48
C VAL A 158 -8.94 -2.63 -0.36
N TRP A 159 -9.61 -3.49 -1.13
CA TRP A 159 -9.35 -4.93 -1.07
C TRP A 159 -7.95 -5.28 -1.58
N GLY A 160 -7.40 -4.56 -2.55
CA GLY A 160 -6.06 -4.78 -3.06
C GLY A 160 -4.98 -4.46 -2.04
N GLU A 161 -5.12 -3.35 -1.32
CA GLU A 161 -4.18 -3.04 -0.24
C GLU A 161 -4.26 -4.06 0.90
N MET A 162 -5.48 -4.45 1.29
CA MET A 162 -5.68 -5.49 2.30
C MET A 162 -5.06 -6.83 1.87
N PHE A 163 -5.27 -7.24 0.62
CA PHE A 163 -4.71 -8.48 0.08
C PHE A 163 -3.18 -8.45 0.08
N ASN A 164 -2.57 -7.39 -0.45
CA ASN A 164 -1.11 -7.26 -0.52
C ASN A 164 -0.50 -7.23 0.89
N ALA A 165 -1.03 -6.42 1.80
CA ALA A 165 -0.54 -6.34 3.18
C ALA A 165 -0.67 -7.68 3.92
N ALA A 166 -1.74 -8.45 3.66
CA ALA A 166 -1.89 -9.80 4.20
C ALA A 166 -0.81 -10.74 3.65
N LEU A 167 -0.68 -10.81 2.32
CA LEU A 167 0.25 -11.70 1.62
C LEU A 167 1.69 -11.42 2.06
N GLU A 168 2.10 -10.17 2.02
CA GLU A 168 3.44 -9.72 2.41
C GLU A 168 3.73 -10.03 3.88
N SER A 169 2.76 -9.85 4.78
CA SER A 169 2.91 -10.22 6.20
C SER A 169 3.05 -11.74 6.39
N ILE A 170 2.30 -12.54 5.63
CA ILE A 170 2.31 -14.01 5.68
C ILE A 170 3.66 -14.56 5.18
N VAL A 171 4.22 -14.02 4.11
CA VAL A 171 5.47 -14.52 3.52
C VAL A 171 6.71 -14.31 4.41
N PHE A 172 6.60 -13.55 5.51
CA PHE A 172 7.65 -13.53 6.55
C PHE A 172 7.90 -14.92 7.16
N VAL A 173 6.89 -15.79 7.18
CA VAL A 173 6.96 -17.13 7.79
C VAL A 173 6.57 -18.24 6.83
N LYS A 174 5.80 -17.94 5.78
CA LYS A 174 5.33 -18.92 4.81
C LYS A 174 6.10 -18.79 3.49
N GLN A 175 6.88 -19.81 3.12
CA GLN A 175 7.66 -19.79 1.87
C GLN A 175 6.93 -20.41 0.68
N ASN A 176 5.88 -21.20 0.91
CA ASN A 176 5.02 -21.68 -0.17
C ASN A 176 4.08 -20.53 -0.59
N LEU A 177 4.28 -20.01 -1.80
CA LEU A 177 3.52 -18.87 -2.31
C LEU A 177 2.05 -19.19 -2.55
N ASP A 178 1.72 -20.36 -3.11
CA ASP A 178 0.32 -20.75 -3.35
C ASP A 178 -0.47 -20.82 -2.04
N GLU A 179 0.14 -21.39 -0.99
CA GLU A 179 -0.48 -21.41 0.33
C GLU A 179 -0.56 -20.01 0.95
N ALA A 180 0.44 -19.17 0.77
CA ALA A 180 0.43 -17.79 1.25
C ALA A 180 -0.68 -16.97 0.58
N VAL A 181 -0.86 -17.12 -0.74
CA VAL A 181 -1.95 -16.50 -1.51
C VAL A 181 -3.30 -17.02 -1.01
N GLY A 182 -3.46 -18.34 -0.86
CA GLY A 182 -4.69 -18.94 -0.33
C GLY A 182 -5.06 -18.41 1.06
N LEU A 183 -4.08 -18.17 1.93
CA LEU A 183 -4.29 -17.55 3.25
C LEU A 183 -4.63 -16.06 3.15
N ALA A 184 -3.97 -15.31 2.26
CA ALA A 184 -4.20 -13.88 2.04
C ALA A 184 -5.60 -13.59 1.48
N LEU A 185 -6.12 -14.45 0.60
CA LEU A 185 -7.48 -14.36 0.06
C LEU A 185 -8.55 -14.41 1.16
N GLY A 186 -8.27 -15.04 2.31
CA GLY A 186 -9.18 -15.05 3.47
C GLY A 186 -9.37 -13.68 4.16
N PHE A 187 -8.64 -12.64 3.74
CA PHE A 187 -8.73 -11.28 4.29
C PHE A 187 -9.58 -10.33 3.45
N ILE A 188 -10.04 -10.76 2.27
CA ILE A 188 -10.86 -9.95 1.36
C ILE A 188 -12.20 -10.66 1.06
N PRO A 189 -13.22 -9.96 0.54
CA PRO A 189 -14.46 -10.61 0.13
C PRO A 189 -14.19 -11.67 -0.96
N PRO A 190 -14.78 -12.88 -0.85
CA PRO A 190 -14.50 -13.98 -1.78
C PRO A 190 -15.04 -13.74 -3.20
N ASP A 191 -15.90 -12.74 -3.38
CA ASP A 191 -16.56 -12.39 -4.63
C ASP A 191 -16.01 -11.10 -5.28
N CYS A 192 -15.01 -10.44 -4.67
CA CYS A 192 -14.34 -9.30 -5.31
C CYS A 192 -13.54 -9.74 -6.55
N GLN A 193 -13.13 -8.79 -7.38
CA GLN A 193 -12.38 -9.08 -8.60
C GLN A 193 -11.01 -9.66 -8.28
N ILE A 194 -10.33 -9.16 -7.25
CA ILE A 194 -9.02 -9.65 -6.83
C ILE A 194 -9.08 -11.13 -6.42
N ALA A 195 -10.14 -11.54 -5.70
CA ALA A 195 -10.30 -12.93 -5.27
C ALA A 195 -10.61 -13.90 -6.43
N ARG A 196 -11.13 -13.39 -7.55
CA ARG A 196 -11.54 -14.18 -8.72
C ARG A 196 -10.51 -14.22 -9.84
N ALA A 197 -9.44 -13.43 -9.74
CA ALA A 197 -8.42 -13.26 -10.76
C ALA A 197 -7.56 -14.52 -10.97
#